data_AF-A0A840ANV5-F1
#
_entry.id   AF-A0A840ANV5-F1
#
_cell.length_a   1.000
_cell.length_b   1.000
_cell.length_c   1.000
_cell.angle_alpha   90.00
_cell.angle_beta   90.00
_cell.angle_gamma   90.00
#
_symmetry.space_group_name_H-M   'P 1'
#
loop_
_entity.id
_entity.type
_entity.pdbx_description
1 polymer ?
#
loop_
_entity_poly.entity_id
_entity_poly.type
_entity_poly.pdbx_seq_one_letter_code
_entity_poly.pdbx_strand_id
1 'polypeptide(L)'
;MATEIGERVGGVRRALQTVALPLLLGLALQAAPAHAAGFECPSRPVADEPAGIKDIKSLLPVGDPLDNPAQLNTAVATLRGQGLSEGLIIDNLIGAYCPVVAANTALNDTQKAELVRRFASLITGIVFSLGSTEAVLLDVPLAPSVLSQVQAKAKAAGISPEDWIADTVAAALK
;
A
#
# COMPACT_ATOMS: atom_id res chain seq x y z
N MET A 1 53.45 30.41 55.66
CA MET A 1 54.56 29.75 56.38
C MET A 1 54.59 28.32 55.86
N ALA A 2 55.69 27.93 55.19
CA ALA A 2 56.01 26.60 54.62
C ALA A 2 55.05 26.07 53.51
N THR A 3 55.46 25.54 52.35
CA THR A 3 56.79 25.15 51.82
C THR A 3 56.70 24.87 50.31
N GLU A 4 57.74 25.33 49.59
CA GLU A 4 58.42 24.89 48.34
C GLU A 4 57.67 24.18 47.19
N ILE A 5 57.67 24.64 45.92
CA ILE A 5 58.71 24.73 44.85
C ILE A 5 59.63 23.51 44.62
N GLY A 6 59.53 22.92 43.42
CA GLY A 6 60.41 21.91 42.81
C GLY A 6 59.57 20.76 42.22
N GLU A 7 59.67 20.32 40.96
CA GLU A 7 60.88 20.19 40.15
C GLU A 7 60.56 20.02 38.65
N ARG A 8 61.64 20.16 37.89
CA ARG A 8 61.79 20.43 36.46
C ARG A 8 61.59 19.22 35.53
N VAL A 9 61.09 19.55 34.33
CA VAL A 9 61.69 19.28 33.00
C VAL A 9 62.05 17.83 32.65
N GLY A 10 61.32 17.32 31.66
CA GLY A 10 61.88 17.00 30.33
C GLY A 10 62.66 15.69 30.19
N GLY A 11 62.13 14.79 29.35
CA GLY A 11 62.85 13.59 28.94
C GLY A 11 62.17 12.87 27.78
N VAL A 12 62.29 13.43 26.57
CA VAL A 12 61.97 12.74 25.31
C VAL A 12 62.89 11.54 25.16
N ARG A 13 62.35 10.32 25.09
CA ARG A 13 63.01 9.18 24.45
C ARG A 13 62.00 8.40 23.61
N ARG A 14 62.19 8.54 22.28
CA ARG A 14 61.59 7.73 21.22
C ARG A 14 61.83 6.24 21.48
N ALA A 15 60.77 5.45 21.52
CA ALA A 15 60.82 4.03 21.22
C ALA A 15 59.90 3.79 20.02
N LEU A 16 60.53 3.59 18.86
CA LEU A 16 59.94 3.21 17.59
C LEU A 16 59.89 1.67 17.59
N GLN A 17 58.72 1.02 17.47
CA GLN A 17 58.62 -0.35 16.97
C GLN A 17 57.17 -0.75 16.63
N THR A 18 56.81 -0.41 15.39
CA THR A 18 56.14 -1.27 14.39
C THR A 18 55.00 -2.19 14.87
N VAL A 19 53.77 -1.68 14.84
CA VAL A 19 52.55 -2.50 14.78
C VAL A 19 52.32 -2.89 13.31
N ALA A 20 52.73 -4.09 12.92
CA ALA A 20 52.36 -4.69 11.64
C ALA A 20 50.99 -5.36 11.79
N LEU A 21 49.92 -4.63 11.43
CA LEU A 21 48.56 -5.18 11.34
C LEU A 21 48.29 -5.50 9.86
N PRO A 22 48.17 -6.77 9.44
CA PRO A 22 47.84 -7.07 8.05
C PRO A 22 46.38 -6.71 7.79
N LEU A 23 46.17 -5.59 7.11
CA LEU A 23 44.89 -5.11 6.60
C LEU A 23 44.53 -5.88 5.31
N LEU A 24 44.16 -7.15 5.44
CA LEU A 24 43.67 -7.95 4.31
C LEU A 24 42.54 -8.88 4.78
N LEU A 25 41.34 -8.32 4.92
CA LEU A 25 40.10 -9.09 4.75
C LEU A 25 39.16 -8.26 3.88
N GLY A 26 39.39 -8.37 2.58
CA GLY A 26 38.62 -7.71 1.55
C GLY A 26 37.15 -8.13 1.59
N LEU A 27 36.30 -7.14 1.41
CA LEU A 27 34.87 -7.23 1.18
C LEU A 27 34.53 -8.31 0.14
N ALA A 28 34.12 -9.48 0.60
CA ALA A 28 33.21 -10.35 -0.14
C ALA A 28 31.82 -10.21 0.48
N LEU A 29 31.28 -8.98 0.52
CA LEU A 29 29.85 -8.79 0.71
C LEU A 29 29.19 -9.16 -0.62
N GLN A 30 29.06 -10.47 -0.84
CA GLN A 30 28.19 -10.99 -1.88
C GLN A 30 26.79 -10.52 -1.51
N ALA A 31 26.34 -9.45 -2.16
CA ALA A 31 24.93 -9.09 -2.15
C ALA A 31 24.21 -10.33 -2.70
N ALA A 32 23.63 -11.13 -1.81
CA ALA A 32 22.73 -12.19 -2.21
C ALA A 32 21.71 -11.54 -3.17
N PRO A 33 21.38 -12.19 -4.29
CA PRO A 33 20.34 -11.68 -5.16
C PRO A 33 19.11 -11.51 -4.27
N ALA A 34 18.63 -10.27 -4.14
CA ALA A 34 17.32 -10.01 -3.58
C ALA A 34 16.33 -10.56 -4.61
N HIS A 35 16.06 -11.86 -4.52
CA HIS A 35 14.88 -12.43 -5.13
C HIS A 35 13.73 -11.68 -4.47
N ALA A 36 12.99 -10.89 -5.25
CA ALA A 36 11.68 -10.43 -4.81
C ALA A 36 10.95 -11.70 -4.33
N ALA A 37 10.66 -11.76 -3.03
CA ALA A 37 9.80 -12.79 -2.50
C ALA A 37 8.54 -12.79 -3.36
N GLY A 38 8.01 -13.98 -3.66
CA GLY A 38 6.79 -14.10 -4.45
C GLY A 38 5.64 -13.31 -3.82
N PHE A 39 4.51 -13.22 -4.51
CA PHE A 39 3.36 -12.53 -3.95
C PHE A 39 2.89 -13.19 -2.64
N GLU A 40 2.98 -12.48 -1.52
CA GLU A 40 2.64 -12.96 -0.18
C GLU A 40 1.45 -12.18 0.41
N CYS A 41 0.59 -12.91 1.12
CA CYS A 41 -0.51 -12.34 1.88
C CYS A 41 -0.26 -12.51 3.38
N PRO A 42 -0.66 -11.54 4.20
CA PRO A 42 -0.59 -11.70 5.64
C PRO A 42 -1.38 -12.94 6.08
N SER A 43 -0.75 -13.77 6.90
CA SER A 43 -1.32 -15.05 7.36
C SER A 43 -2.49 -14.90 8.35
N ARG A 44 -2.75 -13.67 8.81
CA ARG A 44 -3.87 -13.30 9.67
C ARG A 44 -4.45 -11.97 9.19
N PRO A 45 -5.77 -11.76 9.28
CA PRO A 45 -6.33 -10.43 9.12
C PRO A 45 -5.67 -9.48 10.13
N VAL A 46 -5.49 -8.22 9.72
CA VAL A 46 -4.77 -7.20 10.51
C VAL A 46 -5.53 -6.83 11.80
N ALA A 47 -6.82 -7.22 11.87
CA ALA A 47 -7.67 -7.11 13.03
C ALA A 47 -8.37 -8.44 13.34
N ASP A 48 -8.77 -8.63 14.59
CA ASP A 48 -9.64 -9.74 14.97
C ASP A 48 -10.96 -9.65 14.18
N GLU A 49 -11.40 -10.79 13.63
CA GLU A 49 -12.73 -10.89 13.02
C GLU A 49 -13.78 -10.46 14.06
N PRO A 50 -14.60 -9.46 13.77
CA PRO A 50 -15.60 -8.98 14.73
C PRO A 50 -16.53 -10.11 15.15
N ALA A 51 -16.86 -10.17 16.43
CA ALA A 51 -17.81 -11.16 16.95
C ALA A 51 -19.13 -11.10 16.17
N GLY A 52 -19.46 -12.19 15.47
CA GLY A 52 -20.68 -12.29 14.66
C GLY A 52 -20.46 -12.28 13.15
N ILE A 53 -19.25 -11.92 12.67
CA ILE A 53 -18.90 -12.08 11.27
C ILE A 53 -18.20 -13.40 11.10
N LYS A 54 -18.96 -14.38 10.62
CA LYS A 54 -18.38 -15.59 10.08
C LYS A 54 -18.26 -15.36 8.58
N ASP A 55 -17.04 -15.33 8.08
CA ASP A 55 -16.71 -15.42 6.66
C ASP A 55 -16.90 -14.12 5.85
N ILE A 56 -16.06 -13.11 6.14
CA ILE A 56 -15.94 -11.88 5.31
C ILE A 56 -15.70 -12.22 3.83
N LYS A 57 -15.05 -13.36 3.53
CA LYS A 57 -14.78 -13.78 2.15
C LYS A 57 -16.06 -14.03 1.35
N SER A 58 -17.15 -14.45 2.00
CA SER A 58 -18.45 -14.63 1.33
C SER A 58 -19.06 -13.33 0.80
N LEU A 59 -18.61 -12.18 1.33
CA LEU A 59 -19.06 -10.85 0.93
C LEU A 59 -18.23 -10.28 -0.23
N LEU A 60 -17.15 -10.95 -0.62
CA LEU A 60 -16.23 -10.47 -1.64
C LEU A 60 -16.51 -11.10 -3.01
N PRO A 61 -16.29 -10.36 -4.11
CA PRO A 61 -16.38 -10.91 -5.45
C PRO A 61 -15.30 -11.98 -5.69
N VAL A 62 -15.67 -13.03 -6.40
CA VAL A 62 -14.74 -14.04 -6.91
C VAL A 62 -14.26 -13.57 -8.28
N GLY A 63 -13.29 -12.65 -8.34
CA GLY A 63 -12.87 -12.08 -9.62
C GLY A 63 -12.32 -10.66 -9.51
N ASP A 64 -12.52 -9.85 -10.54
CA ASP A 64 -12.17 -8.43 -10.48
C ASP A 64 -13.12 -7.73 -9.49
N PRO A 65 -12.62 -6.93 -8.54
CA PRO A 65 -13.46 -6.21 -7.60
C PRO A 65 -14.52 -5.32 -8.24
N LEU A 66 -14.24 -4.84 -9.46
CA LEU A 66 -15.14 -4.00 -10.23
C LEU A 66 -16.27 -4.78 -10.90
N ASP A 67 -16.24 -6.12 -10.89
CA ASP A 67 -17.30 -6.94 -11.47
C ASP A 67 -18.62 -6.81 -10.68
N ASN A 68 -18.57 -6.46 -9.39
CA ASN A 68 -19.76 -6.29 -8.56
C ASN A 68 -19.62 -5.20 -7.48
N PRO A 69 -19.61 -3.91 -7.87
CA PRO A 69 -19.47 -2.80 -6.92
C PRO A 69 -20.64 -2.70 -5.93
N ALA A 70 -21.84 -3.15 -6.32
CA ALA A 70 -23.02 -3.17 -5.43
C ALA A 70 -22.84 -4.17 -4.27
N GLN A 71 -22.23 -5.33 -4.53
CA GLN A 71 -21.88 -6.29 -3.49
C GLN A 71 -20.85 -5.71 -2.52
N LEU A 72 -19.85 -4.98 -3.01
CA LEU A 72 -18.85 -4.31 -2.16
C LEU A 72 -19.48 -3.21 -1.30
N ASN A 73 -20.37 -2.38 -1.85
CA ASN A 73 -21.11 -1.40 -1.09
C ASN A 73 -21.94 -2.05 0.03
N THR A 74 -22.59 -3.19 -0.28
CA THR A 74 -23.38 -3.97 0.69
C THR A 74 -22.50 -4.57 1.78
N ALA A 75 -21.32 -5.09 1.42
CA ALA A 75 -20.35 -5.62 2.37
C ALA A 75 -19.89 -4.53 3.36
N VAL A 76 -19.51 -3.36 2.85
CA VAL A 76 -19.08 -2.23 3.68
C VAL A 76 -20.22 -1.72 4.56
N ALA A 77 -21.44 -1.60 4.03
CA ALA A 77 -22.61 -1.18 4.81
C ALA A 77 -22.93 -2.17 5.94
N THR A 78 -22.81 -3.48 5.67
CA THR A 78 -23.00 -4.54 6.67
C THR A 78 -21.98 -4.42 7.79
N LEU A 79 -20.70 -4.26 7.44
CA LEU A 79 -19.61 -4.12 8.41
C LEU A 79 -19.76 -2.85 9.25
N ARG A 80 -20.18 -1.73 8.65
CA ARG A 80 -20.49 -0.49 9.39
C ARG A 80 -21.69 -0.67 10.33
N GLY A 81 -22.75 -1.34 9.88
CA GLY A 81 -23.94 -1.63 10.69
C GLY A 81 -23.64 -2.50 11.92
N GLN A 82 -22.53 -3.23 11.89
CA GLN A 82 -22.03 -4.04 13.01
C GLN A 82 -21.07 -3.26 13.93
N GLY A 83 -20.85 -1.97 13.68
CA GLY A 83 -20.10 -1.07 14.56
C GLY A 83 -18.59 -1.04 14.31
N LEU A 84 -18.10 -1.60 13.19
CA LEU A 84 -16.68 -1.53 12.86
C LEU A 84 -16.29 -0.09 12.49
N SER A 85 -15.09 0.32 12.91
CA SER A 85 -14.48 1.56 12.44
C SER A 85 -14.04 1.43 10.98
N GLU A 86 -13.96 2.55 10.28
CA GLU A 86 -13.58 2.61 8.86
C GLU A 86 -12.26 1.89 8.57
N GLY A 87 -11.23 2.12 9.39
CA GLY A 87 -9.94 1.42 9.28
C GLY A 87 -10.07 -0.09 9.42
N LEU A 88 -10.87 -0.57 10.39
CA LEU A 88 -11.10 -2.00 10.58
C LEU A 88 -11.87 -2.62 9.42
N ILE A 89 -12.80 -1.89 8.79
CA ILE A 89 -13.51 -2.36 7.60
C ILE A 89 -12.53 -2.55 6.44
N ILE A 90 -11.69 -1.54 6.18
CA ILE A 90 -10.69 -1.57 5.10
C ILE A 90 -9.72 -2.75 5.31
N ASP A 91 -9.14 -2.86 6.51
CA ASP A 91 -8.16 -3.88 6.84
C ASP A 91 -8.72 -5.31 6.72
N ASN A 92 -9.96 -5.52 7.19
CA ASN A 92 -10.63 -6.82 7.11
C ASN A 92 -10.94 -7.22 5.67
N LEU A 93 -11.44 -6.28 4.85
CA LEU A 93 -11.77 -6.56 3.45
C LEU A 93 -10.51 -6.85 2.63
N ILE A 94 -9.43 -6.06 2.81
CA ILE A 94 -8.14 -6.30 2.13
C ILE A 94 -7.55 -7.65 2.56
N GLY A 95 -7.56 -7.93 3.87
CA GLY A 95 -7.06 -9.18 4.43
C GLY A 95 -7.81 -10.42 3.92
N ALA A 96 -9.12 -10.31 3.70
CA ALA A 96 -9.94 -11.38 3.14
C ALA A 96 -9.75 -11.54 1.61
N TYR A 97 -9.47 -10.45 0.87
CA TYR A 97 -9.30 -10.47 -0.58
C TYR A 97 -7.93 -10.98 -1.03
N CYS A 98 -6.85 -10.62 -0.32
CA CYS A 98 -5.50 -11.03 -0.67
C CYS A 98 -5.35 -12.55 -0.94
N PRO A 99 -5.81 -13.47 -0.06
CA PRO A 99 -5.66 -14.90 -0.31
C PRO A 99 -6.45 -15.40 -1.52
N VAL A 100 -7.54 -14.72 -1.91
CA VAL A 100 -8.29 -15.02 -3.15
C VAL A 100 -7.40 -14.72 -4.37
N VAL A 101 -6.72 -13.58 -4.37
CA VAL A 101 -5.79 -13.19 -5.44
C VAL A 101 -4.54 -14.07 -5.44
N ALA A 102 -4.00 -14.41 -4.26
CA ALA A 102 -2.83 -15.28 -4.14
C ALA A 102 -3.06 -16.66 -4.77
N ALA A 103 -4.27 -17.21 -4.61
CA ALA A 103 -4.68 -18.50 -5.17
C ALA A 103 -4.87 -18.48 -6.70
N ASN A 104 -4.92 -17.31 -7.34
CA ASN A 104 -5.09 -17.20 -8.79
C ASN A 104 -3.77 -17.53 -9.52
N THR A 105 -3.72 -18.71 -10.13
CA THR A 105 -2.54 -19.21 -10.85
C THR A 105 -2.37 -18.62 -12.26
N ALA A 106 -3.38 -17.91 -12.77
CA ALA A 106 -3.31 -17.24 -14.08
C ALA A 106 -2.56 -15.90 -14.03
N LEU A 107 -2.28 -15.38 -12.83
CA LEU A 107 -1.62 -14.09 -12.62
C LEU A 107 -0.19 -14.26 -12.14
N ASN A 108 0.72 -13.43 -12.64
CA ASN A 108 2.05 -13.28 -12.05
C ASN A 108 2.02 -12.37 -10.80
N ASP A 109 3.11 -12.34 -10.05
CA ASP A 109 3.16 -11.61 -8.77
C ASP A 109 2.91 -10.11 -8.91
N THR A 110 3.37 -9.48 -10.00
CA THR A 110 3.11 -8.07 -10.28
C THR A 110 1.62 -7.82 -10.52
N GLN A 111 0.96 -8.70 -11.27
CA GLN A 111 -0.48 -8.61 -11.54
C GLN A 111 -1.31 -8.82 -10.26
N LYS A 112 -0.87 -9.74 -9.38
CA LYS A 112 -1.50 -9.96 -8.07
C LYS A 112 -1.39 -8.74 -7.17
N ALA A 113 -0.18 -8.17 -7.05
CA ALA A 113 0.07 -6.97 -6.28
C ALA A 113 -0.78 -5.79 -6.76
N GLU A 114 -0.82 -5.59 -8.08
CA GLU A 114 -1.62 -4.54 -8.68
C GLU A 114 -3.13 -4.73 -8.44
N LEU A 115 -3.63 -5.98 -8.52
CA LEU A 115 -5.03 -6.27 -8.28
C LEU A 115 -5.45 -6.00 -6.82
N VAL A 116 -4.61 -6.37 -5.84
CA VAL A 116 -4.85 -6.04 -4.43
C VAL A 116 -4.75 -4.53 -4.18
N ARG A 117 -3.82 -3.83 -4.82
CA ARG A 117 -3.69 -2.37 -4.72
C ARG A 117 -4.94 -1.65 -5.22
N ARG A 118 -5.47 -2.04 -6.39
CA ARG A 118 -6.71 -1.49 -6.94
C ARG A 118 -7.90 -1.77 -6.02
N PHE A 119 -7.99 -2.98 -5.48
CA PHE A 119 -9.02 -3.34 -4.51
C PHE A 119 -8.97 -2.43 -3.27
N ALA A 120 -7.78 -2.22 -2.71
CA ALA A 120 -7.58 -1.36 -1.55
C ALA A 120 -8.01 0.09 -1.82
N SER A 121 -7.65 0.65 -2.98
CA SER A 121 -8.11 1.99 -3.38
C SER A 121 -9.64 2.07 -3.47
N LEU A 122 -10.26 1.10 -4.14
CA LEU A 122 -11.70 1.04 -4.32
C LEU A 122 -12.44 0.98 -2.97
N ILE A 123 -12.02 0.07 -2.08
CA ILE A 123 -12.69 -0.12 -0.80
C ILE A 123 -12.47 1.06 0.14
N THR A 124 -11.30 1.69 0.09
CA THR A 124 -11.01 2.94 0.80
C THR A 124 -11.97 4.03 0.33
N GLY A 125 -12.13 4.18 -0.99
CA GLY A 125 -13.09 5.10 -1.59
C GLY A 125 -14.51 4.85 -1.10
N ILE A 126 -14.99 3.60 -1.18
CA ILE A 126 -16.34 3.22 -0.72
C ILE A 126 -16.53 3.50 0.78
N VAL A 127 -15.59 3.06 1.63
CA VAL A 127 -15.67 3.24 3.08
C VAL A 127 -15.77 4.71 3.45
N PHE A 128 -14.95 5.58 2.87
CA PHE A 128 -15.00 7.01 3.16
C PHE A 128 -16.11 7.77 2.40
N SER A 129 -16.65 7.21 1.29
CA SER A 129 -17.68 7.85 0.46
C SER A 129 -19.12 7.50 0.85
N LEU A 130 -19.36 6.43 1.62
CA LEU A 130 -20.69 5.97 2.04
C LEU A 130 -21.47 6.90 3.00
N GLY A 131 -21.10 8.19 3.08
CA GLY A 131 -22.05 9.27 3.40
C GLY A 131 -23.00 9.61 2.24
N SER A 132 -22.81 9.01 1.07
CA SER A 132 -23.54 9.26 -0.18
C SER A 132 -23.87 7.91 -0.84
N THR A 133 -25.09 7.41 -0.68
CA THR A 133 -25.52 6.04 -1.02
C THR A 133 -25.75 5.79 -2.52
N GLU A 134 -25.57 6.79 -3.39
CA GLU A 134 -25.98 6.73 -4.80
C GLU A 134 -24.81 6.67 -5.80
N ALA A 135 -23.55 6.78 -5.39
CA ALA A 135 -22.41 6.84 -6.30
C ALA A 135 -21.51 5.58 -6.25
N VAL A 136 -21.16 5.05 -7.43
CA VAL A 136 -20.12 4.02 -7.59
C VAL A 136 -18.81 4.70 -7.97
N LEU A 137 -17.74 4.49 -7.19
CA LEU A 137 -16.40 4.99 -7.52
C LEU A 137 -15.71 4.05 -8.51
N LEU A 138 -15.28 4.60 -9.65
CA LEU A 138 -14.44 3.90 -10.64
C LEU A 138 -13.00 4.42 -10.51
N ASP A 139 -12.10 3.61 -9.96
CA ASP A 139 -10.67 3.91 -9.93
C ASP A 139 -9.98 3.34 -11.17
N VAL A 140 -9.91 4.17 -12.23
CA VAL A 140 -9.31 3.80 -13.52
C VAL A 140 -8.01 4.57 -13.71
N PRO A 141 -6.84 3.90 -13.79
CA PRO A 141 -5.59 4.58 -14.05
C PRO A 141 -5.60 5.18 -15.47
N LEU A 142 -5.50 6.50 -15.54
CA LEU A 142 -5.36 7.24 -16.79
C LEU A 142 -3.90 7.58 -17.05
N ALA A 143 -3.46 7.42 -18.30
CA ALA A 143 -2.15 7.94 -18.70
C ALA A 143 -2.13 9.47 -18.56
N PRO A 144 -0.98 10.10 -18.23
CA PRO A 144 -0.90 11.56 -18.05
C PRO A 144 -1.39 12.34 -19.29
N SER A 145 -1.11 11.84 -20.49
CA SER A 145 -1.59 12.43 -21.74
C SER A 145 -3.11 12.36 -21.92
N VAL A 146 -3.77 11.34 -21.36
CA VAL A 146 -5.23 11.22 -21.36
C VAL A 146 -5.83 12.21 -20.36
N LEU A 147 -5.26 12.32 -19.15
CA LEU A 147 -5.72 13.28 -18.16
C LEU A 147 -5.64 14.73 -18.68
N SER A 148 -4.56 15.10 -19.36
CA SER A 148 -4.44 16.43 -19.98
C SER A 148 -5.54 16.69 -21.03
N GLN A 149 -5.94 15.67 -21.78
CA GLN A 149 -7.03 15.78 -22.76
C GLN A 149 -8.39 15.91 -22.08
N VAL A 150 -8.64 15.14 -21.02
CA VAL A 150 -9.84 15.28 -20.18
C VAL A 150 -9.96 16.72 -19.68
N GLN A 151 -8.89 17.26 -19.08
CA GLN A 151 -8.87 18.62 -18.55
C GLN A 151 -9.17 19.66 -19.64
N ALA A 152 -8.58 19.52 -20.83
CA ALA A 152 -8.82 20.42 -21.95
C ALA A 152 -10.27 20.36 -22.43
N LYS A 153 -10.85 19.16 -22.54
CA LYS A 153 -12.23 18.96 -23.01
C LYS A 153 -13.25 19.45 -21.98
N ALA A 154 -13.04 19.16 -20.71
CA ALA A 154 -13.88 19.65 -19.62
C ALA A 154 -13.88 21.19 -19.57
N LYS A 155 -12.68 21.81 -19.66
CA LYS A 155 -12.54 23.26 -19.75
C LYS A 155 -13.29 23.86 -20.94
N ALA A 156 -13.21 23.23 -22.11
CA ALA A 156 -13.92 23.68 -23.31
C ALA A 156 -15.45 23.56 -23.16
N ALA A 157 -15.92 22.56 -22.40
CA ALA A 157 -17.33 22.35 -22.09
C ALA A 157 -17.83 23.19 -20.90
N GLY A 158 -16.94 23.87 -20.15
CA GLY A 158 -17.30 24.69 -19.00
C GLY A 158 -17.74 23.89 -17.77
N ILE A 159 -17.40 22.61 -17.70
CA ILE A 159 -17.75 21.69 -16.60
C ILE A 159 -16.48 21.14 -15.93
N SER A 160 -16.65 20.46 -14.80
CA SER A 160 -15.54 19.82 -14.11
C SER A 160 -14.98 18.63 -14.92
N PRO A 161 -13.70 18.29 -14.79
CA PRO A 161 -13.14 17.06 -15.36
C PRO A 161 -13.93 15.81 -15.01
N GLU A 162 -14.45 15.73 -13.79
CA GLU A 162 -15.21 14.62 -13.25
C GLU A 162 -16.58 14.51 -13.94
N ASP A 163 -17.32 15.62 -14.05
CA ASP A 163 -18.60 15.67 -14.76
C ASP A 163 -18.41 15.34 -16.25
N TRP A 164 -17.33 15.85 -16.85
CA TRP A 164 -17.00 15.56 -18.24
C TRP A 164 -16.72 14.07 -18.47
N ILE A 165 -15.99 13.42 -17.57
CA ILE A 165 -15.77 11.96 -17.62
C ILE A 165 -17.10 11.23 -17.47
N ALA A 166 -17.91 11.59 -16.47
CA ALA A 166 -19.19 10.94 -16.20
C ALA A 166 -20.14 11.02 -17.40
N ASP A 167 -20.30 12.22 -17.98
CA ASP A 167 -21.12 12.44 -19.18
C ASP A 167 -20.60 11.66 -20.39
N THR A 168 -19.28 11.62 -20.57
CA THR A 168 -18.64 10.89 -21.67
C THR A 168 -18.86 9.38 -21.55
N VAL A 169 -18.70 8.82 -20.35
CA VAL A 169 -18.97 7.39 -20.08
C VAL A 169 -20.46 7.10 -20.29
N ALA A 170 -21.36 7.92 -19.76
CA ALA A 170 -22.80 7.75 -19.92
C ALA A 170 -23.23 7.84 -21.40
N ALA A 171 -22.59 8.70 -22.19
CA ALA A 171 -22.86 8.80 -23.62
C ALA A 171 -22.38 7.58 -24.40
N ALA A 172 -21.29 6.93 -23.99
CA ALA A 172 -20.74 5.74 -24.65
C ALA A 172 -21.58 4.45 -24.43
N LEU A 173 -22.50 4.47 -23.45
CA LEU A 173 -23.38 3.34 -23.11
C LEU A 173 -24.77 3.43 -23.76
N LYS A 174 -25.06 4.51 -24.49
CA LYS A 174 -26.29 4.71 -25.26
C LYS A 174 -26.10 4.24 -26.69
#